data_AF-A0A1G3BQW7-F1
#
_entry.id   AF-A0A1G3BQW7-F1
#
_cell.length_a   1.000
_cell.length_b   1.000
_cell.length_c   1.000
_cell.angle_alpha   90.00
_cell.angle_beta   90.00
_cell.angle_gamma   90.00
#
_symmetry.space_group_name_H-M   'P 1'
#
loop_
_entity.id
_entity.type
_entity.pdbx_description
1 polymer ?
#
loop_
_entity_poly.entity_id
_entity_poly.type
_entity_poly.pdbx_seq_one_letter_code
_entity_poly.pdbx_strand_id
1 'polypeptide(L)'
;MASLYPMLDYRDIFQLYNNSNNNAENLKIFSPEILTNFYKTFGSEGTKYITDNPENIFLISKDTSRGQELIQLANEKGDIIFPLTRKHGIAFAKHYDRDVLNIVIKFQEDGLLAIKEYGDKAKMLFSLFIDEETFYHVIKTYGHKQTIPIIYLFYDNKDFNSQMSNYLKTTNAYNWLSSWWYGTDTATINTQDAESASYNNARRAVNLIFELGNDFIDRFEIVDINNVKEEAVTTITNKLRNFFISDVEKVSRKRIRQEDITFQDKLFAGLDILGFVPIGSGISKGAQLAAKGAQSARTVKGFKGLANLTDDLVKAYGDDIIKFVANHGDDGIKAVQATDGRILKLSQQYGDDVVRYVSRYGADAEKTIEKYGDDVLSLARQFGDDVIKYTTLYGDDGIRIIQKHGKDIVLLSSIYGDNVIKLSITHGDDIIKYVSRYGASGGRVIEKYGDDVIGLAKRYGDDVIKYVGMYGDDGLKLAGKGKAGLFIMRFMSPTVFAKCVKFIKYGLIATIFLTIATHPIAFLSGLINALAWLFGTSPVIIAIILGLVAAFFIIRFLRKFKWVFTPFLICFRILKRFV
;
A
#
# COMPACT_ATOMS: atom_id res chain seq x y z
N MET A 1 15.94 -50.55 44.37
CA MET A 1 16.76 -50.63 43.15
C MET A 1 15.96 -50.04 41.99
N ALA A 2 16.57 -49.05 41.31
CA ALA A 2 16.31 -48.54 39.97
C ALA A 2 14.93 -48.80 39.32
N SER A 3 14.09 -47.76 39.24
CA SER A 3 13.27 -47.55 38.04
C SER A 3 13.96 -46.46 37.22
N LEU A 4 14.79 -46.92 36.28
CA LEU A 4 15.43 -46.11 35.24
C LEU A 4 14.35 -45.37 34.43
N TYR A 5 14.23 -44.06 34.62
CA TYR A 5 13.75 -43.19 33.55
C TYR A 5 14.99 -42.75 32.76
N PRO A 6 15.10 -43.06 31.45
CA PRO A 6 16.17 -42.52 30.65
C PRO A 6 15.92 -41.01 30.50
N MET A 7 16.65 -40.21 31.28
CA MET A 7 16.67 -38.75 31.16
C MET A 7 17.25 -38.42 29.78
N LEU A 8 16.47 -37.67 29.00
CA LEU A 8 16.75 -37.36 27.60
C LEU A 8 18.02 -36.51 27.45
N ASP A 9 18.80 -36.76 26.39
CA ASP A 9 19.93 -35.91 26.01
C ASP A 9 19.44 -34.54 25.49
N TYR A 10 20.30 -33.52 25.51
CA TYR A 10 19.95 -32.14 25.09
C TYR A 10 19.39 -32.08 23.66
N ARG A 11 19.80 -33.02 22.79
CA ARG A 11 19.32 -33.14 21.41
C ARG A 11 17.90 -33.68 21.32
N ASP A 12 17.53 -34.61 22.20
CA ASP A 12 16.23 -35.26 22.18
C ASP A 12 15.15 -34.34 22.78
N ILE A 13 15.51 -33.53 23.77
CA ILE A 13 14.65 -32.48 24.35
C ILE A 13 14.31 -31.41 23.30
N PHE A 14 15.27 -31.06 22.43
CA PHE A 14 15.08 -30.08 21.36
C PHE A 14 14.05 -30.55 20.32
N GLN A 15 14.02 -31.84 19.96
CA GLN A 15 13.03 -32.37 19.01
C GLN A 15 11.62 -32.46 19.61
N LEU A 16 11.49 -32.73 20.91
CA LEU A 16 10.20 -32.85 21.60
C LEU A 16 9.41 -31.53 21.67
N TYR A 17 10.11 -30.39 21.73
CA TYR A 17 9.51 -29.05 21.90
C TYR A 17 9.43 -28.20 20.63
N ASN A 18 10.00 -28.66 19.51
CA ASN A 18 9.77 -28.02 18.21
C ASN A 18 8.34 -28.31 17.66
N ASN A 19 7.49 -28.94 18.46
CA ASN A 19 6.10 -29.29 18.17
C ASN A 19 5.19 -28.59 19.20
N SER A 20 4.36 -27.65 18.74
CA SER A 20 3.62 -26.68 19.56
C SER A 20 2.49 -27.24 20.43
N ASN A 21 2.34 -28.56 20.52
CA ASN A 21 1.23 -29.25 21.21
C ASN A 21 1.65 -30.09 22.45
N ASN A 22 2.90 -29.99 22.92
CA ASN A 22 3.36 -30.77 24.08
C ASN A 22 3.34 -29.94 25.39
N ASN A 23 2.53 -30.38 26.37
CA ASN A 23 2.43 -29.81 27.72
C ASN A 23 2.96 -30.80 28.78
N ALA A 24 4.29 -30.98 28.90
CA ALA A 24 4.89 -31.79 29.95
C ALA A 24 5.25 -30.93 31.19
N GLU A 25 5.16 -31.47 32.42
CA GLU A 25 5.59 -30.76 33.64
C GLU A 25 7.10 -30.42 33.60
N ASN A 26 7.41 -29.13 33.54
CA ASN A 26 8.66 -28.56 33.00
C ASN A 26 9.98 -28.89 33.73
N LEU A 27 9.96 -29.17 35.04
CA LEU A 27 11.18 -29.42 35.83
C LEU A 27 11.61 -30.90 35.86
N LYS A 28 10.74 -31.83 35.47
CA LYS A 28 11.05 -33.28 35.44
C LYS A 28 11.81 -33.71 34.17
N ILE A 29 12.03 -32.77 33.25
CA ILE A 29 12.58 -33.02 31.91
C ILE A 29 14.11 -33.02 31.91
N PHE A 30 14.74 -32.29 32.82
CA PHE A 30 16.19 -32.21 32.94
C PHE A 30 16.72 -33.21 33.97
N SER A 31 17.92 -33.74 33.74
CA SER A 31 18.58 -34.55 34.76
C SER A 31 18.90 -33.70 36.00
N PRO A 32 18.85 -34.27 37.22
CA PRO A 32 19.26 -33.58 38.44
C PRO A 32 20.66 -33.00 38.35
N GLU A 33 21.56 -33.65 37.59
CA GLU A 33 22.92 -33.18 37.34
C GLU A 33 22.93 -31.90 36.48
N ILE A 34 22.17 -31.85 35.38
CA ILE A 34 22.07 -30.66 34.51
C ILE A 34 21.50 -29.48 35.30
N LEU A 35 20.44 -29.70 36.08
CA LEU A 35 19.85 -28.65 36.92
C LEU A 35 20.81 -28.17 38.00
N THR A 36 21.55 -29.08 38.64
CA THR A 36 22.55 -28.74 39.66
C THR A 36 23.69 -27.93 39.06
N ASN A 37 24.20 -28.32 37.89
CA ASN A 37 25.27 -27.59 37.21
C ASN A 37 24.78 -26.21 36.74
N PHE A 38 23.59 -26.14 36.15
CA PHE A 38 23.00 -24.88 35.73
C PHE A 38 22.78 -23.92 36.91
N TYR A 39 22.25 -24.42 38.04
CA TYR A 39 22.09 -23.64 39.26
C TYR A 39 23.44 -23.18 39.83
N LYS A 40 24.48 -24.01 39.80
CA LYS A 40 25.84 -23.59 40.21
C LYS A 40 26.39 -22.46 39.34
N THR A 41 26.08 -22.45 38.05
CA THR A 41 26.60 -21.46 37.10
C THR A 41 25.79 -20.16 37.07
N PHE A 42 24.46 -20.24 37.14
CA PHE A 42 23.56 -19.09 36.94
C PHE A 42 22.66 -18.76 38.15
N GLY A 43 22.75 -19.54 39.22
CA GLY A 43 22.05 -19.31 40.49
C GLY A 43 20.52 -19.43 40.39
N SER A 44 19.85 -18.97 41.44
CA SER A 44 18.39 -18.91 41.51
C SER A 44 17.77 -18.05 40.40
N GLU A 45 18.46 -16.96 40.04
CA GLU A 45 18.05 -16.03 38.98
C GLU A 45 17.99 -16.70 37.61
N GLY A 46 18.99 -17.50 37.25
CA GLY A 46 18.95 -18.28 36.01
C GLY A 46 17.85 -19.35 36.05
N THR A 47 17.70 -20.04 37.18
CA THR A 47 16.71 -21.13 37.29
C THR A 47 15.26 -20.67 37.19
N LYS A 48 14.98 -19.43 37.61
CA LYS A 48 13.66 -18.81 37.47
C LYS A 48 13.18 -18.85 36.01
N TYR A 49 14.06 -18.51 35.05
CA TYR A 49 13.70 -18.38 33.63
C TYR A 49 13.56 -19.68 32.85
N ILE A 50 13.97 -20.82 33.42
CA ILE A 50 13.80 -22.15 32.83
C ILE A 50 12.66 -22.95 33.48
N THR A 51 12.05 -22.41 34.54
CA THR A 51 10.96 -23.08 35.27
C THR A 51 9.69 -23.13 34.43
N ASP A 52 9.30 -21.98 33.87
CA ASP A 52 8.08 -21.86 33.06
C ASP A 52 8.35 -22.06 31.56
N ASN A 53 9.59 -21.81 31.10
CA ASN A 53 10.03 -21.92 29.71
C ASN A 53 11.37 -22.69 29.63
N PRO A 54 11.35 -24.04 29.71
CA PRO A 54 12.55 -24.86 29.84
C PRO A 54 13.55 -24.70 28.68
N GLU A 55 13.10 -24.26 27.50
CA GLU A 55 13.97 -24.03 26.35
C GLU A 55 14.94 -22.84 26.53
N ASN A 56 14.70 -21.95 27.49
CA ASN A 56 15.61 -20.84 27.79
C ASN A 56 16.98 -21.35 28.25
N ILE A 57 17.06 -22.58 28.76
CA ILE A 57 18.32 -23.21 29.17
C ILE A 57 19.33 -23.22 28.00
N PHE A 58 18.87 -23.44 26.75
CA PHE A 58 19.73 -23.49 25.57
C PHE A 58 20.31 -22.12 25.19
N LEU A 59 19.54 -21.05 25.38
CA LEU A 59 20.02 -19.69 25.12
C LEU A 59 21.02 -19.25 26.20
N ILE A 60 20.73 -19.56 27.46
CA ILE A 60 21.55 -19.16 28.61
C ILE A 60 22.86 -19.96 28.67
N SER A 61 22.80 -21.28 28.48
CA SER A 61 23.97 -22.17 28.60
C SER A 61 24.93 -22.14 27.41
N LYS A 62 24.59 -21.41 26.33
CA LYS A 62 25.41 -21.37 25.11
C LYS A 62 26.81 -20.80 25.34
N ASP A 63 26.91 -19.77 26.18
CA ASP A 63 28.15 -19.11 26.56
C ASP A 63 27.91 -18.44 27.92
N THR A 64 28.74 -18.73 28.92
CA THR A 64 28.48 -18.29 30.30
C THR A 64 28.39 -16.76 30.43
N SER A 65 29.24 -16.01 29.70
CA SER A 65 29.24 -14.54 29.74
C SER A 65 27.98 -13.98 29.08
N ARG A 66 27.60 -14.50 27.91
CA ARG A 66 26.35 -14.13 27.23
C ARG A 66 25.10 -14.55 28.00
N GLY A 67 25.15 -15.68 28.69
CA GLY A 67 24.07 -16.19 29.53
C GLY A 67 23.81 -15.28 30.72
N GLN A 68 24.86 -14.83 31.40
CA GLN A 68 24.76 -13.83 32.46
C GLN A 68 24.19 -12.51 31.95
N GLU A 69 24.67 -12.02 30.81
CA GLU A 69 24.16 -10.80 30.17
C GLU A 69 22.67 -10.94 29.80
N LEU A 70 22.26 -12.09 29.27
CA LEU A 70 20.87 -12.36 28.89
C LEU A 70 19.95 -12.40 30.12
N ILE A 71 20.39 -13.02 31.21
CA ILE A 71 19.66 -13.06 32.48
C ILE A 71 19.52 -11.64 33.05
N GLN A 72 20.59 -10.85 33.03
CA GLN A 72 20.56 -9.46 33.48
C GLN A 72 19.56 -8.63 32.67
N LEU A 73 19.58 -8.74 31.34
CA LEU A 73 18.63 -8.07 30.46
C LEU A 73 17.19 -8.51 30.74
N ALA A 74 16.94 -9.80 30.95
CA ALA A 74 15.62 -10.31 31.28
C ALA A 74 15.13 -9.81 32.65
N ASN A 75 16.02 -9.71 33.64
CA ASN A 75 15.69 -9.12 34.95
C ASN A 75 15.31 -7.64 34.83
N GLU A 76 15.96 -6.88 33.96
CA GLU A 76 15.69 -5.45 33.76
C GLU A 76 14.45 -5.20 32.90
N LYS A 77 14.26 -5.99 31.83
CA LYS A 77 13.31 -5.71 30.74
C LYS A 77 12.19 -6.74 30.59
N GLY A 78 12.18 -7.75 31.46
CA GLY A 78 11.21 -8.85 31.48
C GLY A 78 11.54 -10.00 30.53
N ASP A 79 10.78 -11.09 30.67
CA ASP A 79 10.96 -12.37 29.98
C ASP A 79 10.90 -12.28 28.45
N ILE A 80 10.35 -11.18 27.90
CA ILE A 80 10.28 -10.93 26.45
C ILE A 80 11.66 -10.89 25.78
N ILE A 81 12.73 -10.66 26.56
CA ILE A 81 14.11 -10.71 26.09
C ILE A 81 14.48 -12.09 25.51
N PHE A 82 13.94 -13.19 26.04
CA PHE A 82 14.22 -14.53 25.54
C PHE A 82 13.68 -14.80 24.12
N PRO A 83 12.38 -14.60 23.80
CA PRO A 83 11.88 -14.74 22.44
C PRO A 83 12.49 -13.72 21.47
N LEU A 84 12.80 -12.50 21.91
CA LEU A 84 13.50 -11.50 21.08
C LEU A 84 14.92 -11.93 20.74
N THR A 85 15.67 -12.43 21.72
CA THR A 85 17.02 -12.95 21.52
C THR A 85 17.01 -14.16 20.60
N ARG A 86 16.01 -15.03 20.72
CA ARG A 86 15.82 -16.21 19.85
C ARG A 86 15.61 -15.80 18.39
N LYS A 87 14.79 -14.78 18.14
CA LYS A 87 14.38 -14.37 16.79
C LYS A 87 15.34 -13.38 16.13
N HIS A 88 15.92 -12.46 16.90
CA HIS A 88 16.69 -11.31 16.39
C HIS A 88 18.12 -11.20 16.95
N GLY A 89 18.48 -12.04 17.92
CA GLY A 89 19.79 -12.06 18.55
C GLY A 89 19.93 -11.11 19.76
N ILE A 90 20.93 -11.38 20.60
CA ILE A 90 21.13 -10.66 21.88
C ILE A 90 21.46 -9.17 21.67
N ALA A 91 22.13 -8.82 20.57
CA ALA A 91 22.45 -7.43 20.24
C ALA A 91 21.19 -6.58 20.04
N PHE A 92 20.13 -7.14 19.43
CA PHE A 92 18.85 -6.46 19.32
C PHE A 92 18.13 -6.38 20.67
N ALA A 93 18.12 -7.47 21.43
CA ALA A 93 17.49 -7.51 22.75
C ALA A 93 18.07 -6.49 23.73
N LYS A 94 19.36 -6.15 23.62
CA LYS A 94 19.99 -5.06 24.39
C LYS A 94 19.30 -3.72 24.16
N HIS A 95 18.98 -3.40 22.92
CA HIS A 95 18.38 -2.12 22.54
C HIS A 95 16.86 -2.11 22.76
N TYR A 96 16.23 -3.27 22.98
CA TYR A 96 14.79 -3.37 23.18
C TYR A 96 14.33 -2.53 24.37
N ASP A 97 13.36 -1.65 24.12
CA ASP A 97 12.60 -0.89 25.10
C ASP A 97 11.31 -0.38 24.46
N ARG A 98 10.58 0.47 25.18
CA ARG A 98 9.32 1.06 24.70
C ARG A 98 9.50 1.86 23.41
N ASP A 99 10.63 2.56 23.26
CA ASP A 99 10.90 3.37 22.08
C ASP A 99 11.17 2.49 20.87
N VAL A 100 11.99 1.44 21.02
CA VAL A 100 12.21 0.46 19.94
C VAL A 100 10.91 -0.25 19.56
N LEU A 101 10.02 -0.55 20.51
CA LEU A 101 8.71 -1.12 20.20
C LEU A 101 7.87 -0.15 19.35
N ASN A 102 7.82 1.13 19.70
CA ASN A 102 7.09 2.16 18.95
C ASN A 102 7.67 2.32 17.53
N ILE A 103 9.00 2.29 17.40
CA ILE A 103 9.69 2.37 16.11
C ILE A 103 9.34 1.15 15.25
N VAL A 104 9.38 -0.06 15.80
CA VAL A 104 9.02 -1.28 15.06
C VAL A 104 7.54 -1.30 14.69
N ILE A 105 6.64 -0.80 15.54
CA ILE A 105 5.21 -0.69 15.20
C ILE A 105 5.01 0.25 14.01
N LYS A 106 5.66 1.42 14.03
CA LYS A 106 5.45 2.46 13.01
C LYS A 106 6.19 2.14 11.71
N PHE A 107 7.46 1.75 11.79
CA PHE A 107 8.34 1.56 10.63
C PHE A 107 8.49 0.09 10.19
N GLN A 108 7.97 -0.86 10.98
CA GLN A 108 7.97 -2.29 10.68
C GLN A 108 9.40 -2.82 10.47
N GLU A 109 9.62 -3.58 9.39
CA GLU A 109 10.90 -4.20 9.06
C GLU A 109 12.02 -3.16 8.90
N ASP A 110 11.73 -1.98 8.38
CA ASP A 110 12.74 -0.92 8.16
C ASP A 110 13.29 -0.38 9.49
N GLY A 111 12.43 -0.13 10.46
CA GLY A 111 12.84 0.31 11.79
C GLY A 111 13.64 -0.78 12.51
N LEU A 112 13.18 -2.03 12.42
CA LEU A 112 13.87 -3.18 13.01
C LEU A 112 15.28 -3.37 12.43
N LEU A 113 15.41 -3.34 11.10
CA LEU A 113 16.69 -3.51 10.42
C LEU A 113 17.63 -2.33 10.70
N ALA A 114 17.12 -1.10 10.73
CA ALA A 114 17.91 0.06 11.06
C ALA A 114 18.48 0.01 12.49
N ILE A 115 17.66 -0.38 13.48
CA ILE A 115 18.11 -0.57 14.86
C ILE A 115 19.16 -1.68 14.93
N LYS A 116 18.96 -2.79 14.19
CA LYS A 116 19.93 -3.89 14.14
C LYS A 116 21.27 -3.46 13.54
N GLU A 117 21.26 -2.59 12.52
CA GLU A 117 22.44 -2.17 11.78
C GLU A 117 23.18 -0.99 12.44
N TYR A 118 22.44 0.00 12.95
CA TYR A 118 23.01 1.26 13.46
C TYR A 118 22.80 1.50 14.96
N GLY A 119 22.12 0.59 15.67
CA GLY A 119 21.95 0.62 17.12
C GLY A 119 21.34 1.92 17.64
N ASP A 120 21.96 2.50 18.66
CA ASP A 120 21.51 3.74 19.31
C ASP A 120 21.41 4.94 18.36
N LYS A 121 22.23 4.99 17.29
CA LYS A 121 22.17 6.08 16.30
C LYS A 121 20.86 6.07 15.53
N ALA A 122 20.42 4.89 15.09
CA ALA A 122 19.10 4.74 14.47
C ALA A 122 18.02 5.05 15.50
N LYS A 123 18.09 4.43 16.69
CA LYS A 123 17.09 4.65 17.75
C LYS A 123 16.88 6.13 18.03
N MET A 124 17.95 6.88 18.20
CA MET A 124 17.92 8.33 18.41
C MET A 124 17.19 9.06 17.27
N LEU A 125 17.57 8.84 16.01
CA LEU A 125 16.92 9.51 14.87
C LEU A 125 15.45 9.11 14.72
N PHE A 126 15.14 7.82 14.87
CA PHE A 126 13.78 7.34 14.81
C PHE A 126 12.93 7.92 15.95
N SER A 127 13.46 8.05 17.16
CA SER A 127 12.75 8.70 18.27
C SER A 127 12.56 10.21 18.03
N LEU A 128 13.57 10.90 17.47
CA LEU A 128 13.48 12.33 17.16
C LEU A 128 12.44 12.65 16.09
N PHE A 129 12.31 11.79 15.09
CA PHE A 129 11.45 12.01 13.92
C PHE A 129 10.25 11.05 13.87
N ILE A 130 9.93 10.39 14.98
CA ILE A 130 8.91 9.33 14.98
C ILE A 130 7.58 9.84 14.45
N ASP A 131 7.21 11.09 14.77
CA ASP A 131 5.93 11.71 14.40
C ASP A 131 5.95 12.49 13.09
N GLU A 132 7.11 12.61 12.43
CA GLU A 132 7.21 13.34 11.16
C GLU A 132 6.88 12.43 9.97
N GLU A 133 5.80 12.75 9.24
CA GLU A 133 5.39 12.02 8.03
C GLU A 133 6.48 12.03 6.94
N THR A 134 7.23 13.13 6.83
CA THR A 134 8.35 13.27 5.89
C THR A 134 9.44 12.24 6.16
N PHE A 135 9.82 12.04 7.42
CA PHE A 135 10.79 11.03 7.81
C PHE A 135 10.27 9.61 7.52
N TYR A 136 8.99 9.35 7.80
CA TYR A 136 8.36 8.08 7.42
C TYR A 136 8.46 7.81 5.92
N HIS A 137 8.11 8.78 5.08
CA HIS A 137 8.22 8.67 3.64
C HIS A 137 9.66 8.46 3.18
N VAL A 138 10.62 9.18 3.75
CA VAL A 138 12.05 9.05 3.43
C VAL A 138 12.55 7.63 3.70
N ILE A 139 12.30 7.11 4.91
CA ILE A 139 12.73 5.75 5.28
C ILE A 139 12.06 4.71 4.39
N LYS A 140 10.76 4.85 4.09
CA LYS A 140 10.02 3.89 3.25
C LYS A 140 10.40 3.94 1.77
N THR A 141 10.78 5.11 1.25
CA THR A 141 11.09 5.28 -0.18
C THR A 141 12.51 4.84 -0.51
N TYR A 142 13.48 5.24 0.32
CA TYR A 142 14.90 5.06 0.03
C TYR A 142 15.58 4.01 0.92
N GLY A 143 14.89 3.52 1.95
CA GLY A 143 15.40 2.51 2.86
C GLY A 143 16.38 3.08 3.90
N HIS A 144 16.47 2.40 5.05
CA HIS A 144 17.31 2.83 6.17
C HIS A 144 18.81 2.86 5.84
N LYS A 145 19.28 2.01 4.94
CA LYS A 145 20.70 1.91 4.58
C LYS A 145 21.28 3.17 3.94
N GLN A 146 20.47 3.84 3.11
CA GLN A 146 20.90 5.05 2.43
C GLN A 146 20.61 6.30 3.27
N THR A 147 19.51 6.27 4.04
CA THR A 147 18.98 7.48 4.68
C THR A 147 19.56 7.73 6.07
N ILE A 148 19.65 6.71 6.93
CA ILE A 148 20.08 6.87 8.33
C ILE A 148 21.50 7.44 8.44
N PRO A 149 22.50 6.98 7.66
CA PRO A 149 23.84 7.56 7.73
C PRO A 149 23.89 9.04 7.34
N ILE A 150 23.15 9.44 6.30
CA ILE A 150 23.08 10.83 5.82
C ILE A 150 22.42 11.72 6.89
N ILE A 151 21.30 11.29 7.44
CA ILE A 151 20.58 12.06 8.45
C ILE A 151 21.42 12.21 9.73
N TYR A 152 22.11 11.13 10.14
CA TYR A 152 23.00 11.16 11.29
C TYR A 152 24.20 12.08 11.06
N LEU A 153 24.76 12.13 9.85
CA LEU A 153 25.85 13.04 9.51
C LEU A 153 25.47 14.50 9.77
N PHE A 154 24.25 14.89 9.39
CA PHE A 154 23.75 16.25 9.64
C PHE A 154 23.46 16.48 11.13
N TYR A 155 23.02 15.45 11.85
CA TYR A 155 22.83 15.50 13.29
C TYR A 155 24.14 15.77 14.06
N ASP A 156 25.19 15.03 13.73
CA ASP A 156 26.46 14.99 14.47
C ASP A 156 27.40 16.17 14.14
N ASN A 157 27.41 16.64 12.90
CA ASN A 157 28.44 17.55 12.40
C ASN A 157 28.13 19.04 12.68
N LYS A 158 28.48 19.50 13.88
CA LYS A 158 28.33 20.90 14.32
C LYS A 158 29.19 21.89 13.52
N ASP A 159 30.39 21.47 13.10
CA ASP A 159 31.35 22.35 12.40
C ASP A 159 31.01 22.55 10.93
N PHE A 160 30.52 21.51 10.25
CA PHE A 160 30.04 21.63 8.87
C PHE A 160 28.93 22.68 8.76
N ASN A 161 27.96 22.63 9.68
CA ASN A 161 26.88 23.60 9.69
C ASN A 161 27.34 25.00 10.10
N SER A 162 28.33 25.15 10.99
CA SER A 162 28.83 26.48 11.37
C SER A 162 29.62 27.15 10.25
N GLN A 163 30.46 26.40 9.53
CA GLN A 163 31.19 26.90 8.35
C GLN A 163 30.23 27.21 7.20
N MET A 164 29.28 26.31 6.93
CA MET A 164 28.23 26.51 5.93
C MET A 164 27.35 27.71 6.27
N SER A 165 26.84 27.81 7.49
CA SER A 165 26.03 28.92 7.97
C SER A 165 26.79 30.25 7.88
N ASN A 166 28.05 30.29 8.31
CA ASN A 166 28.88 31.50 8.21
C ASN A 166 29.13 31.90 6.76
N TYR A 167 29.37 30.94 5.87
CA TYR A 167 29.50 31.19 4.44
C TYR A 167 28.19 31.73 3.83
N LEU A 168 27.07 31.08 4.13
CA LEU A 168 25.75 31.46 3.64
C LEU A 168 25.34 32.85 4.16
N LYS A 169 25.54 33.15 5.45
CA LYS A 169 25.25 34.44 6.11
C LYS A 169 25.89 35.64 5.41
N THR A 170 27.05 35.45 4.78
CA THR A 170 27.74 36.52 4.02
C THR A 170 27.17 36.75 2.61
N THR A 171 26.04 36.15 2.30
CA THR A 171 25.38 36.17 0.99
C THR A 171 23.95 36.68 1.11
N ASN A 172 23.46 37.46 0.15
CA ASN A 172 22.03 37.81 0.05
C ASN A 172 21.12 36.58 -0.18
N ALA A 173 21.72 35.43 -0.54
CA ALA A 173 21.09 34.11 -0.60
C ALA A 173 20.78 33.54 0.79
N TYR A 174 21.40 34.05 1.87
CA TYR A 174 21.09 33.63 3.23
C TYR A 174 19.62 33.80 3.55
N ASN A 175 19.05 34.98 3.27
CA ASN A 175 17.65 35.28 3.60
C ASN A 175 16.67 34.37 2.84
N TRP A 176 17.02 34.02 1.61
CA TRP A 176 16.22 33.13 0.78
C TRP A 176 16.36 31.65 1.22
N LEU A 177 17.59 31.16 1.39
CA LEU A 177 17.87 29.80 1.86
C LEU A 177 17.40 29.57 3.30
N SER A 178 17.49 30.59 4.16
CA SER A 178 17.03 30.51 5.53
C SER A 178 15.50 30.39 5.58
N SER A 179 14.78 31.17 4.78
CA SER A 179 13.32 31.07 4.65
C SER A 179 12.88 29.67 4.23
N TRP A 180 13.66 28.98 3.40
CA TRP A 180 13.31 27.64 2.91
C TRP A 180 13.79 26.51 3.85
N TRP A 181 15.01 26.57 4.39
CA TRP A 181 15.52 25.55 5.32
C TRP A 181 14.96 25.64 6.75
N TYR A 182 14.48 26.82 7.17
CA TYR A 182 14.06 27.07 8.56
C TYR A 182 12.59 27.50 8.68
N GLY A 183 11.89 27.75 7.56
CA GLY A 183 10.53 28.31 7.59
C GLY A 183 10.49 29.79 8.00
N THR A 184 9.35 30.44 7.80
CA THR A 184 9.15 31.88 8.08
C THR A 184 9.15 32.27 9.56
N ASP A 185 9.17 31.29 10.47
CA ASP A 185 9.18 31.54 11.91
C ASP A 185 10.62 31.58 12.41
N THR A 186 11.25 32.74 12.27
CA THR A 186 12.47 33.04 13.04
C THR A 186 12.10 33.15 14.52
N ALA A 187 11.99 32.03 15.21
CA ALA A 187 12.16 32.00 16.64
C ALA A 187 13.57 32.53 16.93
N THR A 188 13.62 33.69 17.58
CA THR A 188 14.83 34.30 18.12
C THR A 188 15.67 33.25 18.84
N ILE A 189 16.87 33.00 18.32
CA ILE A 189 17.84 32.07 18.90
C ILE A 189 18.30 32.66 20.23
N ASN A 190 17.71 32.19 21.33
CA ASN A 190 18.26 32.36 22.66
C ASN A 190 19.31 31.28 22.90
N THR A 191 20.39 31.69 23.55
CA THR A 191 21.61 30.94 23.87
C THR A 191 21.40 29.84 24.92
N GLN A 192 20.57 28.86 24.59
CA GLN A 192 20.74 27.47 25.03
C GLN A 192 20.83 26.64 23.72
N ASP A 193 20.86 25.31 23.76
CA ASP A 193 20.48 24.50 22.58
C ASP A 193 21.56 24.07 21.57
N ALA A 194 22.57 23.31 22.04
CA ALA A 194 23.31 22.41 21.15
C ALA A 194 22.43 21.26 20.60
N GLU A 195 21.42 20.81 21.36
CA GLU A 195 20.48 19.75 20.95
C GLU A 195 19.46 20.23 19.90
N SER A 196 18.94 21.47 20.01
CA SER A 196 18.06 22.04 18.96
C SER A 196 18.80 22.21 17.63
N ALA A 197 20.09 22.58 17.67
CA ALA A 197 20.89 22.70 16.45
C ALA A 197 21.07 21.36 15.71
N SER A 198 21.42 20.30 16.45
CA SER A 198 21.58 18.95 15.89
C SER A 198 20.26 18.39 15.35
N TYR A 199 19.16 18.54 16.09
CA TYR A 199 17.82 18.16 15.62
C TYR A 199 17.44 18.92 14.34
N ASN A 200 17.59 20.25 14.32
CA ASN A 200 17.25 21.07 13.16
C ASN A 200 18.09 20.70 11.94
N ASN A 201 19.36 20.33 12.12
CA ASN A 201 20.20 19.89 11.00
C ASN A 201 19.75 18.54 10.45
N ALA A 202 19.47 17.56 11.33
CA ALA A 202 18.96 16.26 10.91
C ALA A 202 17.63 16.39 10.18
N ARG A 203 16.74 17.27 10.67
CA ARG A 203 15.46 17.57 10.02
C ARG A 203 15.63 18.14 8.62
N ARG A 204 16.65 18.99 8.40
CA ARG A 204 17.00 19.48 7.06
C ARG A 204 17.42 18.35 6.13
N ALA A 205 18.23 17.40 6.60
CA ALA A 205 18.60 16.24 5.79
C ALA A 205 17.38 15.41 5.41
N VAL A 206 16.44 15.19 6.34
CA VAL A 206 15.17 14.51 6.05
C VAL A 206 14.40 15.23 4.94
N ASN A 207 14.22 16.55 5.04
CA ASN A 207 13.50 17.32 4.04
C ASN A 207 14.20 17.33 2.68
N LEU A 208 15.53 17.44 2.66
CA LEU A 208 16.33 17.36 1.43
C LEU A 208 16.17 16.00 0.75
N ILE A 209 16.24 14.91 1.50
CA ILE A 209 16.02 13.57 0.94
C ILE A 209 14.58 13.42 0.44
N PHE A 210 13.60 13.95 1.17
CA PHE A 210 12.20 13.90 0.76
C PHE A 210 11.96 14.66 -0.55
N GLU A 211 12.52 15.87 -0.69
CA GLU A 211 12.27 16.74 -1.84
C GLU A 211 13.13 16.42 -3.07
N LEU A 212 14.36 15.95 -2.87
CA LEU A 212 15.35 15.72 -3.94
C LEU A 212 15.54 14.24 -4.27
N GLY A 213 15.33 13.35 -3.30
CA GLY A 213 15.51 11.92 -3.47
C GLY A 213 16.92 11.52 -3.88
N ASN A 214 17.00 10.68 -4.91
CA ASN A 214 18.27 10.16 -5.42
C ASN A 214 19.24 11.27 -5.87
N ASP A 215 18.73 12.41 -6.37
CA ASP A 215 19.58 13.55 -6.76
C ASP A 215 20.42 14.09 -5.60
N PHE A 216 19.92 13.92 -4.36
CA PHE A 216 20.64 14.25 -3.13
C PHE A 216 21.39 13.03 -2.57
N ILE A 217 20.76 11.86 -2.52
CA ILE A 217 21.38 10.63 -1.96
C ILE A 217 22.62 10.20 -2.74
N ASP A 218 22.61 10.26 -4.07
CA ASP A 218 23.73 9.81 -4.93
C ASP A 218 25.01 10.65 -4.76
N ARG A 219 24.92 11.77 -4.04
CA ARG A 219 26.05 12.62 -3.66
C ARG A 219 26.82 12.07 -2.45
N PHE A 220 26.25 11.07 -1.78
CA PHE A 220 26.85 10.42 -0.62
C PHE A 220 27.35 9.03 -1.02
N GLU A 221 28.66 8.85 -1.04
CA GLU A 221 29.28 7.53 -1.22
C GLU A 221 29.27 6.77 0.12
N ILE A 222 28.45 5.72 0.21
CA ILE A 222 28.36 4.84 1.40
C ILE A 222 29.27 3.63 1.14
N VAL A 223 30.47 3.66 1.72
CA VAL A 223 31.59 2.78 1.31
C VAL A 223 31.50 1.34 1.84
N ASP A 224 30.86 1.09 3.00
CA ASP A 224 30.75 -0.29 3.52
C ASP A 224 29.38 -0.57 4.16
N ILE A 225 28.67 -1.53 3.55
CA ILE A 225 27.31 -1.95 3.90
C ILE A 225 27.31 -3.32 4.61
N ASN A 226 28.48 -3.96 4.77
CA ASN A 226 28.59 -5.35 5.21
C ASN A 226 29.54 -5.61 6.40
N ASN A 227 30.24 -4.61 6.95
CA ASN A 227 31.08 -4.78 8.14
C ASN A 227 30.79 -3.71 9.21
N VAL A 228 30.06 -4.09 10.26
CA VAL A 228 29.65 -3.19 11.35
C VAL A 228 30.45 -3.47 12.62
N LYS A 229 31.42 -2.58 12.91
CA LYS A 229 31.64 -2.00 14.24
C LYS A 229 32.09 -0.54 14.03
N GLU A 230 31.24 0.41 14.40
CA GLU A 230 31.48 1.87 14.47
C GLU A 230 31.99 2.64 13.23
N GLU A 231 32.54 2.00 12.19
CA GLU A 231 33.35 2.67 11.14
C GLU A 231 32.60 3.20 9.90
N ALA A 232 31.37 2.76 9.62
CA ALA A 232 30.64 3.22 8.43
C ALA A 232 30.36 4.74 8.48
N VAL A 233 30.02 5.28 9.66
CA VAL A 233 29.70 6.70 9.84
C VAL A 233 30.96 7.58 9.89
N THR A 234 32.08 7.09 10.45
CA THR A 234 33.34 7.84 10.51
C THR A 234 34.05 7.92 9.16
N THR A 235 33.85 6.91 8.30
CA THR A 235 34.37 6.87 6.92
C THR A 235 33.63 7.84 5.99
N ILE A 236 32.31 8.00 6.20
CA ILE A 236 31.46 9.01 5.55
C ILE A 236 32.01 10.42 5.84
N THR A 237 32.30 10.76 7.10
CA THR A 237 32.67 12.14 7.51
C THR A 237 33.94 12.70 6.84
N ASN A 238 35.01 11.90 6.68
CA ASN A 238 36.31 12.42 6.23
C ASN A 238 36.42 12.63 4.72
N LYS A 239 35.74 11.81 3.90
CA LYS A 239 35.69 11.99 2.44
C LYS A 239 34.62 13.00 2.01
N LEU A 240 33.47 13.06 2.70
CA LEU A 240 32.40 14.01 2.40
C LEU A 240 32.75 15.45 2.76
N ARG A 241 33.47 15.67 3.87
CA ARG A 241 34.01 16.99 4.19
C ARG A 241 34.85 17.54 3.02
N ASN A 242 35.65 16.70 2.36
CA ASN A 242 36.46 17.11 1.23
C ASN A 242 35.63 17.31 -0.06
N PHE A 243 34.55 16.55 -0.27
CA PHE A 243 33.65 16.70 -1.42
C PHE A 243 32.94 18.08 -1.42
N PHE A 244 32.27 18.44 -0.33
CA PHE A 244 31.59 19.75 -0.22
C PHE A 244 32.58 20.92 -0.12
N ILE A 245 33.78 20.71 0.43
CA ILE A 245 34.82 21.74 0.46
C ILE A 245 35.44 21.96 -0.92
N SER A 246 35.64 20.92 -1.74
CA SER A 246 36.37 20.99 -3.02
C SER A 246 35.69 21.85 -4.09
N ASP A 247 34.35 21.83 -4.17
CA ASP A 247 33.60 22.64 -5.14
C ASP A 247 33.33 24.06 -4.62
N VAL A 248 33.11 24.23 -3.31
CA VAL A 248 33.18 25.54 -2.62
C VAL A 248 34.59 26.15 -2.73
N GLU A 249 35.62 25.33 -2.89
CA GLU A 249 37.01 25.73 -3.10
C GLU A 249 37.20 26.54 -4.38
N LYS A 250 36.30 26.41 -5.36
CA LYS A 250 36.35 27.21 -6.59
C LYS A 250 36.06 28.69 -6.32
N VAL A 251 35.14 28.98 -5.40
CA VAL A 251 34.84 30.34 -4.92
C VAL A 251 35.91 30.81 -3.93
N SER A 252 36.44 29.92 -3.10
CA SER A 252 37.56 30.24 -2.20
C SER A 252 38.85 30.55 -2.98
N ARG A 253 39.10 29.91 -4.14
CA ARG A 253 40.22 30.22 -5.03
C ARG A 253 40.15 31.63 -5.62
N LYS A 254 38.96 32.15 -5.94
CA LYS A 254 38.77 33.57 -6.31
C LYS A 254 39.11 34.50 -5.14
N ARG A 255 38.69 34.15 -3.91
CA ARG A 255 39.05 34.88 -2.68
C ARG A 255 40.56 34.92 -2.44
N ILE A 256 41.26 33.80 -2.65
CA ILE A 256 42.72 33.70 -2.52
C ILE A 256 43.45 34.55 -3.58
N ARG A 257 42.82 34.77 -4.75
CA ARG A 257 43.33 35.62 -5.83
C ARG A 257 42.92 37.10 -5.73
N GLN A 258 42.21 37.50 -4.67
CA GLN A 258 41.63 38.85 -4.50
C GLN A 258 40.68 39.27 -5.63
N GLU A 259 40.00 38.31 -6.26
CA GLU A 259 38.94 38.60 -7.22
C GLU A 259 37.60 38.82 -6.48
N ASP A 260 36.82 39.81 -6.91
CA ASP A 260 35.51 40.09 -6.33
C ASP A 260 34.54 38.93 -6.56
N ILE A 261 33.92 38.45 -5.47
CA ILE A 261 32.93 37.38 -5.51
C ILE A 261 31.56 37.98 -5.78
N THR A 262 30.97 37.68 -6.93
CA THR A 262 29.67 38.21 -7.33
C THR A 262 28.51 37.52 -6.61
N PHE A 263 27.32 38.14 -6.61
CA PHE A 263 26.09 37.52 -6.09
C PHE A 263 25.77 36.18 -6.78
N GLN A 264 26.04 36.07 -8.09
CA GLN A 264 25.84 34.84 -8.84
C GLN A 264 26.78 33.73 -8.37
N ASP A 265 28.07 34.02 -8.16
CA ASP A 265 29.06 33.05 -7.67
C ASP A 265 28.63 32.43 -6.32
N LYS A 266 28.08 33.23 -5.42
CA LYS A 266 27.63 32.76 -4.10
C LYS A 266 26.30 31.99 -4.17
N LEU A 267 25.38 32.40 -5.04
CA LEU A 267 24.11 31.70 -5.26
C LEU A 267 24.34 30.31 -5.89
N PHE A 268 25.29 30.19 -6.82
CA PHE A 268 25.66 28.90 -7.41
C PHE A 268 26.26 27.94 -6.40
N ALA A 269 27.09 28.42 -5.48
CA ALA A 269 27.56 27.61 -4.37
C ALA A 269 26.38 27.11 -3.51
N GLY A 270 25.37 27.96 -3.27
CA GLY A 270 24.12 27.59 -2.61
C GLY A 270 23.33 26.50 -3.34
N LEU A 271 23.19 26.61 -4.67
CA LEU A 271 22.48 25.62 -5.49
C LEU A 271 23.22 24.27 -5.61
N ASP A 272 24.55 24.30 -5.56
CA ASP A 272 25.38 23.09 -5.58
C ASP A 272 25.24 22.26 -4.29
N ILE A 273 25.19 22.94 -3.13
CA ILE A 273 24.87 22.32 -1.84
C ILE A 273 23.51 21.60 -1.88
N LEU A 274 22.59 22.11 -2.68
CA LEU A 274 21.25 21.55 -2.88
C LEU A 274 21.14 20.56 -4.01
N GLY A 275 22.23 20.35 -4.72
CA GLY A 275 22.29 19.42 -5.82
C GLY A 275 21.52 19.81 -7.07
N PHE A 276 21.28 21.10 -7.27
CA PHE A 276 20.67 21.62 -8.50
C PHE A 276 21.70 21.99 -9.58
N VAL A 277 22.99 21.88 -9.28
CA VAL A 277 24.08 22.08 -10.25
C VAL A 277 24.68 20.72 -10.64
N PRO A 278 24.77 20.38 -11.93
CA PRO A 278 25.42 19.16 -12.38
C PRO A 278 26.95 19.26 -12.26
N ILE A 279 27.55 18.22 -11.67
CA ILE A 279 28.99 18.10 -11.34
C ILE A 279 29.86 18.34 -12.60
N GLY A 280 30.90 19.18 -12.46
CA GLY A 280 31.96 19.30 -13.47
C GLY A 280 31.64 20.15 -14.72
N SER A 281 30.42 20.65 -14.88
CA SER A 281 30.08 21.55 -15.99
C SER A 281 30.39 23.01 -15.62
N GLY A 282 31.00 23.77 -16.55
CA GLY A 282 30.94 25.24 -16.46
C GLY A 282 29.47 25.69 -16.39
N ILE A 283 29.18 26.83 -15.74
CA ILE A 283 27.82 27.31 -15.42
C ILE A 283 26.85 26.95 -16.55
N SER A 284 26.03 25.92 -16.35
CA SER A 284 25.08 25.49 -17.36
C SER A 284 24.06 26.60 -17.58
N LYS A 285 23.48 26.68 -18.78
CA LYS A 285 22.46 27.69 -19.10
C LYS A 285 21.25 27.61 -18.15
N GLY A 286 20.83 26.39 -17.81
CA GLY A 286 19.81 26.15 -16.79
C GLY A 286 20.20 26.68 -15.41
N ALA A 287 21.47 26.58 -15.03
CA ALA A 287 21.96 27.19 -13.79
C ALA A 287 21.86 28.74 -13.85
N GLN A 288 22.18 29.38 -14.98
CA GLN A 288 21.99 30.84 -15.14
C GLN A 288 20.53 31.27 -14.99
N LEU A 289 19.60 30.47 -15.52
CA LEU A 289 18.17 30.71 -15.38
C LEU A 289 17.68 30.48 -13.95
N ALA A 290 18.21 29.47 -13.26
CA ALA A 290 18.02 29.30 -11.82
C ALA A 290 18.52 30.51 -11.04
N ALA A 291 19.68 31.06 -11.38
CA ALA A 291 20.18 32.27 -10.74
C ALA A 291 19.29 33.50 -11.00
N LYS A 292 18.78 33.64 -12.23
CA LYS A 292 17.85 34.73 -12.60
C LYS A 292 16.49 34.57 -11.91
N GLY A 293 15.99 33.35 -11.77
CA GLY A 293 14.69 33.03 -11.18
C GLY A 293 14.70 32.78 -9.67
N ALA A 294 15.87 32.69 -9.03
CA ALA A 294 16.01 32.28 -7.64
C ALA A 294 15.19 33.11 -6.66
N GLN A 295 15.08 34.42 -6.90
CA GLN A 295 14.29 35.30 -6.03
C GLN A 295 12.79 35.02 -6.11
N SER A 296 12.33 34.39 -7.20
CA SER A 296 10.92 34.02 -7.41
C SER A 296 10.61 32.62 -6.90
N ALA A 297 11.58 31.71 -6.92
CA ALA A 297 11.37 30.34 -6.49
C ALA A 297 11.37 30.25 -4.96
N ARG A 298 10.27 29.74 -4.40
CA ARG A 298 10.09 29.55 -2.96
C ARG A 298 10.16 28.08 -2.53
N THR A 299 10.29 27.16 -3.48
CA THR A 299 10.26 25.71 -3.26
C THR A 299 11.38 25.02 -4.02
N VAL A 300 11.87 23.88 -3.52
CA VAL A 300 12.83 23.01 -4.22
C VAL A 300 12.36 22.66 -5.62
N LYS A 301 11.08 22.32 -5.75
CA LYS A 301 10.48 21.98 -7.03
C LYS A 301 10.65 23.13 -8.03
N GLY A 302 10.41 24.36 -7.60
CA GLY A 302 10.63 25.57 -8.39
C GLY A 302 12.08 25.72 -8.85
N PHE A 303 13.05 25.51 -7.96
CA PHE A 303 14.47 25.56 -8.29
C PHE A 303 14.91 24.47 -9.26
N LYS A 304 14.48 23.24 -9.02
CA LYS A 304 14.73 22.11 -9.91
C LYS A 304 14.18 22.41 -11.30
N GLY A 305 12.95 22.93 -11.38
CA GLY A 305 12.37 23.40 -12.63
C GLY A 305 13.23 24.47 -13.30
N LEU A 306 13.67 25.49 -12.57
CA LEU A 306 14.52 26.53 -13.15
C LEU A 306 15.88 26.00 -13.63
N ALA A 307 16.48 25.05 -12.92
CA ALA A 307 17.71 24.39 -13.34
C ALA A 307 17.52 23.56 -14.61
N ASN A 308 16.31 23.01 -14.81
CA ASN A 308 15.91 22.26 -16.00
C ASN A 308 15.34 23.15 -17.13
N LEU A 309 15.12 24.44 -16.86
CA LEU A 309 14.60 25.38 -17.84
C LEU A 309 15.62 25.63 -18.94
N THR A 310 15.19 25.59 -20.20
CA THR A 310 16.05 25.79 -21.36
C THR A 310 15.96 27.22 -21.90
N ASP A 311 17.05 27.71 -22.49
CA ASP A 311 17.08 29.00 -23.17
C ASP A 311 16.01 29.11 -24.27
N ASP A 312 15.72 28.00 -24.96
CA ASP A 312 14.78 28.00 -26.07
C ASP A 312 13.35 28.28 -25.58
N LEU A 313 12.98 27.73 -24.41
CA LEU A 313 11.72 28.04 -23.77
C LEU A 313 11.66 29.50 -23.30
N VAL A 314 12.75 30.04 -22.75
CA VAL A 314 12.82 31.46 -22.36
C VAL A 314 12.77 32.39 -23.56
N LYS A 315 13.39 32.03 -24.68
CA LYS A 315 13.30 32.80 -25.94
C LYS A 315 11.91 32.77 -26.53
N ALA A 316 11.21 31.63 -26.46
CA ALA A 316 9.87 31.47 -27.00
C ALA A 316 8.82 32.25 -26.19
N TYR A 317 8.92 32.25 -24.86
CA TYR A 317 7.86 32.74 -23.97
C TYR A 317 8.25 33.95 -23.10
N GLY A 318 9.48 34.43 -23.21
CA GLY A 318 9.99 35.57 -22.46
C GLY A 318 10.23 35.26 -20.97
N ASP A 319 10.43 36.31 -20.17
CA ASP A 319 10.78 36.16 -18.75
C ASP A 319 9.62 35.66 -17.86
N ASP A 320 8.39 35.65 -18.36
CA ASP A 320 7.22 35.17 -17.62
C ASP A 320 7.32 33.67 -17.32
N ILE A 321 7.93 32.89 -18.22
CA ILE A 321 8.16 31.46 -17.99
C ILE A 321 9.12 31.21 -16.83
N ILE A 322 10.07 32.12 -16.57
CA ILE A 322 11.00 31.99 -15.44
C ILE A 322 10.21 32.07 -14.14
N LYS A 323 9.32 33.07 -13.99
CA LYS A 323 8.48 33.19 -12.80
C LYS A 323 7.50 32.02 -12.67
N PHE A 324 6.92 31.58 -13.78
CA PHE A 324 5.99 30.46 -13.81
C PHE A 324 6.67 29.14 -13.37
N VAL A 325 7.84 28.84 -13.93
CA VAL A 325 8.63 27.65 -13.56
C VAL A 325 9.19 27.78 -12.15
N ALA A 326 9.53 28.97 -11.68
CA ALA A 326 9.90 29.20 -10.29
C ALA A 326 8.80 28.82 -9.29
N ASN A 327 7.53 28.94 -9.67
CA ASN A 327 6.39 28.58 -8.83
C ASN A 327 5.99 27.11 -8.97
N HIS A 328 6.06 26.55 -10.18
CA HIS A 328 5.50 25.22 -10.49
C HIS A 328 6.54 24.13 -10.76
N GLY A 329 7.81 24.50 -10.92
CA GLY A 329 8.92 23.61 -11.22
C GLY A 329 8.81 22.89 -12.56
N ASP A 330 9.25 21.64 -12.60
CA ASP A 330 9.18 20.78 -13.79
C ASP A 330 7.76 20.61 -14.33
N ASP A 331 6.73 20.66 -13.47
CA ASP A 331 5.33 20.61 -13.92
C ASP A 331 4.96 21.86 -14.72
N GLY A 332 5.54 23.01 -14.36
CA GLY A 332 5.40 24.23 -15.15
C GLY A 332 6.03 24.09 -16.53
N ILE A 333 7.24 23.52 -16.63
CA ILE A 333 7.88 23.24 -17.92
C ILE A 333 7.02 22.31 -18.77
N LYS A 334 6.58 21.18 -18.20
CA LYS A 334 5.71 20.21 -18.88
C LYS A 334 4.42 20.86 -19.38
N ALA A 335 3.79 21.68 -18.55
CA ALA A 335 2.53 22.34 -18.90
C ALA A 335 2.71 23.40 -20.00
N VAL A 336 3.81 24.17 -19.98
CA VAL A 336 4.14 25.13 -21.05
C VAL A 336 4.38 24.38 -22.36
N GLN A 337 5.18 23.32 -22.33
CA GLN A 337 5.44 22.49 -23.52
C GLN A 337 4.17 21.85 -24.07
N ALA A 338 3.30 21.36 -23.20
CA ALA A 338 2.05 20.71 -23.60
C ALA A 338 1.04 21.69 -24.23
N THR A 339 1.11 22.99 -23.91
CA THR A 339 0.09 23.98 -24.31
C THR A 339 0.64 25.08 -25.21
N ASP A 340 1.89 24.96 -25.66
CA ASP A 340 2.60 26.00 -26.42
C ASP A 340 2.52 27.37 -25.72
N GLY A 341 2.75 27.36 -24.40
CA GLY A 341 2.75 28.56 -23.54
C GLY A 341 1.38 29.14 -23.18
N ARG A 342 0.26 28.61 -23.70
CA ARG A 342 -1.09 29.10 -23.35
C ARG A 342 -1.41 28.95 -21.86
N ILE A 343 -0.82 27.95 -21.20
CA ILE A 343 -0.95 27.74 -19.76
C ILE A 343 -0.60 28.98 -18.93
N LEU A 344 0.34 29.82 -19.40
CA LEU A 344 0.81 31.01 -18.67
C LEU A 344 -0.32 32.01 -18.41
N LYS A 345 -1.29 32.11 -19.34
CA LYS A 345 -2.49 32.95 -19.18
C LYS A 345 -3.58 32.20 -18.43
N LEU A 346 -3.77 30.91 -18.73
CA LEU A 346 -4.84 30.12 -18.14
C LEU A 346 -4.66 29.95 -16.62
N SER A 347 -3.41 29.82 -16.15
CA SER A 347 -3.10 29.77 -14.72
C SER A 347 -3.36 31.10 -14.00
N GLN A 348 -3.27 32.25 -14.69
CA GLN A 348 -3.62 33.54 -14.10
C GLN A 348 -5.13 33.66 -13.87
N GLN A 349 -5.93 33.04 -14.72
CA GLN A 349 -7.39 33.08 -14.63
C GLN A 349 -7.93 32.09 -13.59
N TYR A 350 -7.41 30.86 -13.57
CA TYR A 350 -8.00 29.76 -12.80
C TYR A 350 -7.10 29.21 -11.69
N GLY A 351 -5.87 29.73 -11.56
CA GLY A 351 -4.91 29.37 -10.51
C GLY A 351 -4.15 28.06 -10.76
N ASP A 352 -3.51 27.60 -9.68
CA ASP A 352 -2.53 26.50 -9.69
C ASP A 352 -3.12 25.13 -10.09
N ASP A 353 -4.42 24.93 -9.85
CA ASP A 353 -5.12 23.67 -10.19
C ASP A 353 -4.99 23.34 -11.68
N VAL A 354 -5.06 24.35 -12.55
CA VAL A 354 -4.93 24.17 -14.00
C VAL A 354 -3.54 23.66 -14.37
N VAL A 355 -2.50 24.18 -13.73
CA VAL A 355 -1.11 23.73 -13.98
C VAL A 355 -0.96 22.25 -13.62
N ARG A 356 -1.54 21.83 -12.49
CA ARG A 356 -1.57 20.42 -12.07
C ARG A 356 -2.31 19.53 -13.07
N TYR A 357 -3.47 19.98 -13.56
CA TYR A 357 -4.26 19.19 -14.50
C TYR A 357 -3.60 19.07 -15.87
N VAL A 358 -3.05 20.17 -16.38
CA VAL A 358 -2.36 20.20 -17.68
C VAL A 358 -1.03 19.46 -17.62
N SER A 359 -0.27 19.55 -16.52
CA SER A 359 0.97 18.77 -16.38
C SER A 359 0.71 17.26 -16.34
N ARG A 360 -0.47 16.84 -15.85
CA ARG A 360 -0.88 15.43 -15.73
C ARG A 360 -1.53 14.86 -16.99
N TYR A 361 -2.41 15.61 -17.64
CA TYR A 361 -3.25 15.13 -18.75
C TYR A 361 -2.94 15.82 -20.10
N GLY A 362 -2.00 16.77 -20.13
CA GLY A 362 -1.53 17.43 -21.35
C GLY A 362 -2.50 18.46 -21.93
N ALA A 363 -2.33 18.74 -23.23
CA ALA A 363 -3.08 19.76 -23.97
C ALA A 363 -4.60 19.58 -23.92
N ASP A 364 -5.09 18.35 -23.83
CA ASP A 364 -6.53 18.10 -23.85
C ASP A 364 -7.22 18.52 -22.55
N ALA A 365 -6.50 18.52 -21.42
CA ALA A 365 -7.00 19.16 -20.19
C ALA A 365 -7.05 20.68 -20.31
N GLU A 366 -6.10 21.31 -21.01
CA GLU A 366 -6.13 22.76 -21.27
C GLU A 366 -7.36 23.14 -22.07
N LYS A 367 -7.62 22.47 -23.20
CA LYS A 367 -8.84 22.70 -24.00
C LYS A 367 -10.13 22.48 -23.21
N THR A 368 -10.14 21.46 -22.35
CA THR A 368 -11.30 21.14 -21.52
C THR A 368 -11.56 22.23 -20.49
N ILE A 369 -10.53 22.72 -19.81
CA ILE A 369 -10.63 23.83 -18.85
C ILE A 369 -10.95 25.14 -19.57
N GLU A 370 -10.42 25.38 -20.76
CA GLU A 370 -10.78 26.55 -21.57
C GLU A 370 -12.26 26.53 -21.96
N LYS A 371 -12.82 25.36 -22.31
CA LYS A 371 -14.22 25.21 -22.68
C LYS A 371 -15.18 25.35 -21.49
N TYR A 372 -14.89 24.69 -20.37
CA TYR A 372 -15.84 24.56 -19.25
C TYR A 372 -15.48 25.39 -18.01
N GLY A 373 -14.27 25.94 -17.93
CA GLY A 373 -13.83 26.84 -16.88
C GLY A 373 -14.09 26.33 -15.46
N ASP A 374 -14.74 27.16 -14.66
CA ASP A 374 -15.02 26.88 -13.26
C ASP A 374 -15.93 25.67 -13.02
N ASP A 375 -16.78 25.30 -13.99
CA ASP A 375 -17.68 24.16 -13.84
C ASP A 375 -16.89 22.85 -13.72
N VAL A 376 -15.91 22.62 -14.61
CA VAL A 376 -15.10 21.40 -14.55
C VAL A 376 -14.13 21.43 -13.37
N LEU A 377 -13.59 22.61 -13.03
CA LEU A 377 -12.68 22.76 -11.89
C LEU A 377 -13.38 22.56 -10.54
N SER A 378 -14.60 23.07 -10.38
CA SER A 378 -15.40 22.87 -9.17
C SER A 378 -15.78 21.40 -8.98
N LEU A 379 -16.19 20.71 -10.06
CA LEU A 379 -16.46 19.27 -10.02
C LEU A 379 -15.20 18.47 -9.68
N ALA A 380 -14.04 18.82 -10.26
CA ALA A 380 -12.77 18.16 -9.97
C ALA A 380 -12.36 18.34 -8.50
N ARG A 381 -12.55 19.52 -7.90
CA ARG A 381 -12.33 19.74 -6.46
C ARG A 381 -13.29 18.93 -5.59
N GLN A 382 -14.52 18.73 -6.03
CA GLN A 382 -15.55 18.03 -5.25
C GLN A 382 -15.44 16.50 -5.32
N PHE A 383 -15.11 15.97 -6.50
CA PHE A 383 -15.18 14.54 -6.81
C PHE A 383 -13.85 13.91 -7.20
N GLY A 384 -12.79 14.70 -7.39
CA GLY A 384 -11.42 14.25 -7.67
C GLY A 384 -10.94 14.56 -9.09
N ASP A 385 -9.62 14.46 -9.28
CA ASP A 385 -8.93 14.84 -10.53
C ASP A 385 -9.41 14.08 -11.78
N ASP A 386 -9.93 12.86 -11.61
CA ASP A 386 -10.45 12.04 -12.71
C ASP A 386 -11.65 12.69 -13.43
N VAL A 387 -12.31 13.67 -12.81
CA VAL A 387 -13.32 14.49 -13.48
C VAL A 387 -12.76 15.16 -14.72
N ILE A 388 -11.52 15.68 -14.66
CA ILE A 388 -10.87 16.32 -15.82
C ILE A 388 -10.68 15.28 -16.93
N LYS A 389 -10.12 14.12 -16.58
CA LYS A 389 -9.93 13.00 -17.53
C LYS A 389 -11.24 12.62 -18.22
N TYR A 390 -12.32 12.40 -17.47
CA TYR A 390 -13.59 11.95 -18.05
C TYR A 390 -14.29 13.06 -18.83
N THR A 391 -14.18 14.31 -18.41
CA THR A 391 -14.71 15.44 -19.16
C THR A 391 -13.96 15.63 -20.47
N THR A 392 -12.65 15.43 -20.49
CA THR A 392 -11.85 15.43 -21.72
C THR A 392 -12.31 14.35 -22.69
N LEU A 393 -12.62 13.14 -22.21
CA LEU A 393 -13.01 12.00 -23.04
C LEU A 393 -14.46 12.07 -23.55
N TYR A 394 -15.39 12.55 -22.71
CA TYR A 394 -16.83 12.45 -22.96
C TYR A 394 -17.55 13.80 -23.05
N GLY A 395 -16.85 14.92 -22.85
CA GLY A 395 -17.40 16.26 -22.97
C GLY A 395 -18.63 16.50 -22.07
N ASP A 396 -19.65 17.12 -22.66
CA ASP A 396 -20.90 17.52 -21.98
C ASP A 396 -21.63 16.31 -21.34
N ASP A 397 -21.57 15.14 -21.98
CA ASP A 397 -22.15 13.91 -21.44
C ASP A 397 -21.43 13.42 -20.19
N GLY A 398 -20.10 13.54 -20.16
CA GLY A 398 -19.29 13.24 -18.98
C GLY A 398 -19.64 14.15 -17.81
N ILE A 399 -19.75 15.46 -18.05
CA ILE A 399 -20.15 16.45 -17.05
C ILE A 399 -21.52 16.12 -16.48
N ARG A 400 -22.52 15.88 -17.34
CA ARG A 400 -23.89 15.56 -16.92
C ARG A 400 -23.93 14.35 -15.99
N ILE A 401 -23.22 13.26 -16.34
CA ILE A 401 -23.19 12.04 -15.54
C ILE A 401 -22.50 12.29 -14.19
N ILE A 402 -21.38 13.01 -14.19
CA ILE A 402 -20.63 13.35 -12.97
C ILE A 402 -21.45 14.26 -12.06
N GLN A 403 -22.14 15.26 -12.60
CA GLN A 403 -23.03 16.13 -11.81
C GLN A 403 -24.16 15.34 -11.16
N LYS A 404 -24.70 14.33 -11.85
CA LYS A 404 -25.81 13.53 -11.35
C LYS A 404 -25.39 12.46 -10.33
N HIS A 405 -24.25 11.81 -10.52
CA HIS A 405 -23.81 10.66 -9.71
C HIS A 405 -22.59 10.93 -8.82
N GLY A 406 -21.92 12.07 -9.00
CA GLY A 406 -20.83 12.55 -8.16
C GLY A 406 -19.72 11.53 -7.94
N LYS A 407 -19.42 11.27 -6.66
CA LYS A 407 -18.34 10.36 -6.24
C LYS A 407 -18.55 8.92 -6.69
N ASP A 408 -19.80 8.47 -6.82
CA ASP A 408 -20.10 7.07 -7.13
C ASP A 408 -19.62 6.69 -8.52
N ILE A 409 -19.84 7.55 -9.52
CA ILE A 409 -19.38 7.29 -10.88
C ILE A 409 -17.86 7.40 -11.01
N VAL A 410 -17.23 8.35 -10.30
CA VAL A 410 -15.77 8.49 -10.28
C VAL A 410 -15.13 7.24 -9.66
N LEU A 411 -15.64 6.78 -8.52
CA LEU A 411 -15.15 5.57 -7.86
C LEU A 411 -15.33 4.32 -8.72
N LEU A 412 -16.52 4.12 -9.28
CA LEU A 412 -16.79 2.95 -10.14
C LEU A 412 -15.89 2.96 -11.38
N SER A 413 -15.62 4.12 -11.95
CA SER A 413 -14.75 4.25 -13.12
C SER A 413 -13.28 4.05 -12.77
N SER A 414 -12.85 4.41 -11.55
CA SER A 414 -11.52 4.08 -11.04
C SER A 414 -11.33 2.57 -10.84
N ILE A 415 -12.38 1.82 -10.49
CA ILE A 415 -12.31 0.37 -10.23
C ILE A 415 -12.47 -0.44 -11.52
N TYR A 416 -13.39 -0.05 -12.40
CA TYR A 416 -13.82 -0.84 -13.56
C TYR A 416 -13.44 -0.23 -14.92
N GLY A 417 -12.74 0.89 -14.92
CA GLY A 417 -12.42 1.66 -16.12
C GLY A 417 -13.56 2.60 -16.55
N ASP A 418 -13.29 3.40 -17.56
CA ASP A 418 -14.21 4.42 -18.09
C ASP A 418 -15.41 3.84 -18.87
N ASN A 419 -15.42 2.53 -19.09
CA ASN A 419 -16.54 1.81 -19.68
C ASN A 419 -17.87 2.05 -18.95
N VAL A 420 -17.86 2.30 -17.64
CA VAL A 420 -19.08 2.61 -16.88
C VAL A 420 -19.71 3.91 -17.37
N ILE A 421 -18.89 4.93 -17.63
CA ILE A 421 -19.34 6.23 -18.17
C ILE A 421 -19.81 6.04 -19.60
N LYS A 422 -19.01 5.40 -20.47
CA LYS A 422 -19.37 5.12 -21.86
C LYS A 422 -20.70 4.37 -22.01
N LEU A 423 -20.92 3.34 -21.19
CA LEU A 423 -22.18 2.59 -21.18
C LEU A 423 -23.34 3.42 -20.65
N SER A 424 -23.12 4.27 -19.64
CA SER A 424 -24.16 5.16 -19.11
C SER A 424 -24.60 6.20 -20.14
N ILE A 425 -23.68 6.69 -20.98
CA ILE A 425 -24.01 7.59 -22.10
C ILE A 425 -24.87 6.86 -23.14
N THR A 426 -24.48 5.63 -23.49
CA THR A 426 -25.16 4.86 -24.54
C THR A 426 -26.54 4.34 -24.11
N HIS A 427 -26.65 3.83 -22.88
CA HIS A 427 -27.80 3.04 -22.42
C HIS A 427 -28.56 3.67 -21.23
N GLY A 428 -28.12 4.83 -20.76
CA GLY A 428 -28.71 5.56 -19.63
C GLY A 428 -28.12 5.19 -18.27
N ASP A 429 -28.48 5.96 -17.24
CA ASP A 429 -27.78 5.94 -15.95
C ASP A 429 -28.02 4.68 -15.08
N ASP A 430 -28.95 3.80 -15.47
CA ASP A 430 -29.23 2.56 -14.75
C ASP A 430 -28.00 1.62 -14.71
N ILE A 431 -27.06 1.80 -15.64
CA ILE A 431 -25.76 1.11 -15.66
C ILE A 431 -25.04 1.23 -14.32
N ILE A 432 -25.04 2.42 -13.73
CA ILE A 432 -24.30 2.72 -12.49
C ILE A 432 -24.80 1.82 -11.36
N LYS A 433 -26.12 1.67 -11.26
CA LYS A 433 -26.75 0.76 -10.29
C LYS A 433 -26.35 -0.69 -10.53
N TYR A 434 -26.37 -1.16 -11.79
CA TYR A 434 -26.05 -2.55 -12.11
C TYR A 434 -24.57 -2.88 -11.91
N VAL A 435 -23.67 -1.97 -12.30
CA VAL A 435 -22.23 -2.14 -12.08
C VAL A 435 -21.88 -2.05 -10.60
N SER A 436 -22.52 -1.15 -9.83
CA SER A 436 -22.36 -1.10 -8.37
C SER A 436 -22.74 -2.44 -7.71
N ARG A 437 -23.82 -3.09 -8.17
CA ARG A 437 -24.32 -4.35 -7.59
C ARG A 437 -23.57 -5.60 -8.06
N TYR A 438 -23.20 -5.68 -9.34
CA TYR A 438 -22.63 -6.89 -9.96
C TYR A 438 -21.18 -6.73 -10.44
N GLY A 439 -20.57 -5.57 -10.20
CA GLY A 439 -19.20 -5.24 -10.60
C GLY A 439 -18.98 -5.32 -12.12
N ALA A 440 -17.73 -5.61 -12.50
CA ALA A 440 -17.32 -5.77 -13.90
C ALA A 440 -18.16 -6.79 -14.68
N SER A 441 -18.75 -7.78 -14.01
CA SER A 441 -19.62 -8.77 -14.66
C SER A 441 -20.92 -8.14 -15.17
N GLY A 442 -21.51 -7.22 -14.41
CA GLY A 442 -22.69 -6.46 -14.84
C GLY A 442 -22.38 -5.57 -16.04
N GLY A 443 -21.22 -4.89 -16.01
CA GLY A 443 -20.74 -4.08 -17.13
C GLY A 443 -20.62 -4.88 -18.43
N ARG A 444 -19.94 -6.04 -18.40
CA ARG A 444 -19.78 -6.90 -19.58
C ARG A 444 -21.09 -7.43 -20.16
N VAL A 445 -22.06 -7.74 -19.29
CA VAL A 445 -23.38 -8.20 -19.73
C VAL A 445 -24.09 -7.10 -20.50
N ILE A 446 -24.02 -5.88 -19.99
CA ILE A 446 -24.69 -4.76 -20.62
C ILE A 446 -23.96 -4.33 -21.90
N GLU A 447 -22.63 -4.34 -21.90
CA GLU A 447 -21.84 -4.12 -23.11
C GLU A 447 -22.20 -5.10 -24.24
N LYS A 448 -22.47 -6.37 -23.89
CA LYS A 448 -22.82 -7.39 -24.88
C LYS A 448 -24.28 -7.33 -25.36
N TYR A 449 -25.24 -7.08 -24.47
CA TYR A 449 -26.68 -7.22 -24.77
C TYR A 449 -27.45 -5.88 -24.76
N GLY A 450 -26.82 -4.78 -24.38
CA GLY A 450 -27.36 -3.42 -24.44
C GLY A 450 -28.74 -3.26 -23.80
N ASP A 451 -29.62 -2.58 -24.53
CA ASP A 451 -30.95 -2.21 -24.03
C ASP A 451 -31.88 -3.42 -23.82
N ASP A 452 -31.63 -4.56 -24.47
CA ASP A 452 -32.44 -5.76 -24.31
C ASP A 452 -32.37 -6.28 -22.87
N VAL A 453 -31.15 -6.39 -22.32
CA VAL A 453 -30.97 -6.88 -20.95
C VAL A 453 -31.42 -5.84 -19.93
N ILE A 454 -31.23 -4.55 -20.21
CA ILE A 454 -31.69 -3.45 -19.35
C ILE A 454 -33.22 -3.40 -19.30
N GLY A 455 -33.89 -3.50 -20.44
CA GLY A 455 -35.36 -3.51 -20.51
C GLY A 455 -35.96 -4.70 -19.77
N LEU A 456 -35.33 -5.87 -19.84
CA LEU A 456 -35.74 -7.03 -19.04
C LEU A 456 -35.47 -6.82 -17.54
N ALA A 457 -34.32 -6.26 -17.17
CA ALA A 457 -34.00 -5.95 -15.78
C ALA A 457 -34.98 -4.95 -15.16
N LYS A 458 -35.40 -3.92 -15.91
CA LYS A 458 -36.43 -2.96 -15.49
C LYS A 458 -37.79 -3.62 -15.25
N ARG A 459 -38.19 -4.57 -16.11
CA ARG A 459 -39.49 -5.23 -16.03
C ARG A 459 -39.57 -6.33 -14.97
N TYR A 460 -38.50 -7.10 -14.79
CA TYR A 460 -38.53 -8.35 -14.02
C TYR A 460 -37.56 -8.41 -12.84
N GLY A 461 -36.71 -7.40 -12.65
CA GLY A 461 -35.73 -7.34 -11.57
C GLY A 461 -34.29 -7.41 -12.08
N ASP A 462 -33.36 -6.85 -11.31
CA ASP A 462 -31.96 -6.73 -11.70
C ASP A 462 -31.18 -8.04 -11.71
N ASP A 463 -31.72 -9.07 -11.04
CA ASP A 463 -31.25 -10.46 -11.14
C ASP A 463 -31.12 -10.97 -12.59
N VAL A 464 -31.86 -10.38 -13.54
CA VAL A 464 -31.66 -10.61 -14.98
C VAL A 464 -30.19 -10.43 -15.36
N ILE A 465 -29.53 -9.35 -14.92
CA ILE A 465 -28.13 -9.06 -15.25
C ILE A 465 -27.21 -10.16 -14.76
N LYS A 466 -27.42 -10.63 -13.52
CA LYS A 466 -26.67 -11.74 -12.93
C LYS A 466 -26.81 -13.03 -13.74
N TYR A 467 -28.05 -13.43 -14.05
CA TYR A 467 -28.30 -14.70 -14.72
C TYR A 467 -27.90 -14.68 -16.19
N VAL A 468 -28.10 -13.57 -16.89
CA VAL A 468 -27.59 -13.41 -18.26
C VAL A 468 -26.07 -13.44 -18.28
N GLY A 469 -25.39 -12.90 -17.26
CA GLY A 469 -23.94 -13.04 -17.10
C GLY A 469 -23.48 -14.48 -16.88
N MET A 470 -24.27 -15.30 -16.20
CA MET A 470 -23.97 -16.72 -15.97
C MET A 470 -24.23 -17.61 -17.18
N TYR A 471 -25.33 -17.35 -17.92
CA TYR A 471 -25.85 -18.27 -18.93
C TYR A 471 -25.76 -17.75 -20.37
N GLY A 472 -25.32 -16.51 -20.58
CA GLY A 472 -25.18 -15.90 -21.90
C GLY A 472 -26.51 -15.74 -22.64
N ASP A 473 -26.49 -15.98 -23.96
CA ASP A 473 -27.62 -15.76 -24.87
C ASP A 473 -28.86 -16.57 -24.45
N ASP A 474 -28.67 -17.75 -23.87
CA ASP A 474 -29.77 -18.58 -23.40
C ASP A 474 -30.39 -18.05 -22.10
N GLY A 475 -29.57 -17.41 -21.26
CA GLY A 475 -30.07 -16.63 -20.13
C GLY A 475 -30.94 -15.47 -20.58
N LEU A 476 -30.54 -14.76 -21.65
CA LEU A 476 -31.31 -13.64 -22.20
C LEU A 476 -32.66 -14.11 -22.74
N LYS A 477 -32.68 -15.21 -23.52
CA LYS A 477 -33.92 -15.82 -24.03
C LYS A 477 -34.88 -16.22 -22.91
N LEU A 478 -34.36 -16.78 -21.82
CA LEU A 478 -35.17 -17.17 -20.68
C LEU A 478 -35.66 -15.97 -19.88
N ALA A 479 -34.83 -14.94 -19.67
CA ALA A 479 -35.29 -13.69 -19.07
C ALA A 479 -36.44 -13.07 -19.89
N GLY A 480 -36.42 -13.21 -21.21
CA GLY A 480 -37.52 -12.85 -22.10
C GLY A 480 -38.85 -13.59 -21.85
N LYS A 481 -38.82 -14.74 -21.16
CA LYS A 481 -40.03 -15.47 -20.70
C LYS A 481 -40.59 -14.94 -19.37
N GLY A 482 -40.03 -13.85 -18.85
CA GLY A 482 -40.48 -13.18 -17.63
C GLY A 482 -40.08 -13.91 -16.34
N LYS A 483 -40.84 -13.69 -15.26
CA LYS A 483 -40.53 -14.19 -13.91
C LYS A 483 -40.35 -15.72 -13.86
N ALA A 484 -41.05 -16.47 -14.72
CA ALA A 484 -40.90 -17.92 -14.80
C ALA A 484 -39.51 -18.35 -15.34
N GLY A 485 -38.98 -17.65 -16.32
CA GLY A 485 -37.63 -17.92 -16.83
C GLY A 485 -36.55 -17.58 -15.81
N LEU A 486 -36.72 -16.48 -15.08
CA LEU A 486 -35.86 -16.11 -13.96
C LEU A 486 -35.89 -17.15 -12.83
N PHE A 487 -37.08 -17.69 -12.52
CA PHE A 487 -37.21 -18.76 -11.54
C PHE A 487 -36.39 -20.00 -11.91
N ILE A 488 -36.43 -20.43 -13.18
CA ILE A 488 -35.62 -21.56 -13.64
C ILE A 488 -34.13 -21.28 -13.46
N MET A 489 -33.67 -20.11 -13.90
CA MET A 489 -32.27 -19.71 -13.80
C MET A 489 -31.79 -19.58 -12.34
N ARG A 490 -32.68 -19.20 -11.42
CA ARG A 490 -32.35 -19.07 -9.99
C ARG A 490 -32.03 -20.39 -9.31
N PHE A 491 -32.67 -21.49 -9.73
CA PHE A 491 -32.60 -22.77 -9.02
C PHE A 491 -31.87 -23.88 -9.79
N MET A 492 -31.33 -23.55 -10.97
CA MET A 492 -30.60 -24.50 -11.81
C MET A 492 -29.10 -24.20 -11.79
N SER A 493 -28.25 -25.17 -11.42
CA SER A 493 -26.80 -24.96 -11.48
C SER A 493 -26.32 -24.79 -12.93
N PRO A 494 -25.19 -24.07 -13.17
CA PRO A 494 -24.60 -23.92 -14.51
C PRO A 494 -24.38 -25.25 -15.26
N THR A 495 -24.01 -26.29 -14.52
CA THR A 495 -23.77 -27.63 -15.06
C THR A 495 -25.05 -28.33 -15.52
N VAL A 496 -26.15 -28.18 -14.79
CA VAL A 496 -27.46 -28.72 -15.17
C VAL A 496 -28.04 -27.91 -16.32
N PHE A 497 -27.87 -26.59 -16.27
CA PHE A 497 -28.32 -25.67 -17.29
C PHE A 497 -27.74 -26.00 -18.66
N ALA A 498 -26.42 -26.15 -18.77
CA ALA A 498 -25.74 -26.46 -20.03
C ALA A 498 -26.23 -27.74 -20.71
N LYS A 499 -26.69 -28.74 -19.93
CA LYS A 499 -27.27 -29.98 -20.46
C LYS A 499 -28.72 -29.81 -20.92
N CYS A 500 -29.49 -28.97 -20.23
CA CYS A 500 -30.92 -28.77 -20.49
C CYS A 500 -31.19 -27.69 -21.55
N VAL A 501 -30.24 -26.78 -21.78
CA VAL A 501 -30.40 -25.59 -22.62
C VAL A 501 -30.81 -25.90 -24.07
N LYS A 502 -30.31 -27.04 -24.61
CA LYS A 502 -30.62 -27.53 -25.97
C LYS A 502 -32.11 -27.83 -26.19
N PHE A 503 -32.88 -27.97 -25.11
CA PHE A 503 -34.29 -28.30 -25.15
C PHE A 503 -35.21 -27.10 -24.91
N ILE A 504 -34.67 -25.89 -24.67
CA ILE A 504 -35.45 -24.66 -24.50
C ILE A 504 -36.36 -24.37 -25.71
N LYS A 505 -35.93 -24.79 -26.90
CA LYS A 505 -36.72 -24.67 -28.14
C LYS A 505 -38.06 -25.43 -28.12
N TYR A 506 -38.21 -26.42 -27.25
CA TYR A 506 -39.43 -27.22 -27.10
C TYR A 506 -40.40 -26.68 -26.04
N GLY A 507 -40.10 -25.51 -25.44
CA GLY A 507 -40.96 -24.84 -24.47
C GLY A 507 -40.62 -25.18 -23.02
N LEU A 508 -41.03 -24.29 -22.11
CA LEU A 508 -40.66 -24.26 -20.69
C LEU A 508 -41.04 -25.55 -19.93
N ILE A 509 -42.15 -26.19 -20.33
CA ILE A 509 -42.64 -27.45 -19.77
C ILE A 509 -41.72 -28.62 -20.15
N ALA A 510 -41.25 -28.67 -21.41
CA ALA A 510 -40.37 -29.73 -21.88
C ALA A 510 -38.99 -29.67 -21.20
N THR A 511 -38.47 -28.47 -20.96
CA THR A 511 -37.22 -28.27 -20.21
C THR A 511 -37.35 -28.75 -18.77
N ILE A 512 -38.44 -28.40 -18.06
CA ILE A 512 -38.69 -28.87 -16.69
C ILE A 512 -38.77 -30.40 -16.66
N PHE A 513 -39.53 -31.02 -17.57
CA PHE A 513 -39.67 -32.47 -17.65
C PHE A 513 -38.35 -33.19 -17.92
N LEU A 514 -37.51 -32.66 -18.82
CA LEU A 514 -36.21 -33.23 -19.10
C LEU A 514 -35.24 -33.07 -17.94
N THR A 515 -35.24 -31.93 -17.23
CA THR A 515 -34.41 -31.77 -16.02
C THR A 515 -34.79 -32.78 -14.94
N ILE A 516 -36.10 -33.01 -14.74
CA ILE A 516 -36.60 -34.06 -13.85
C ILE A 516 -36.10 -35.44 -14.29
N ALA A 517 -36.21 -35.77 -15.58
CA ALA A 517 -35.87 -37.08 -16.12
C ALA A 517 -34.36 -37.37 -16.11
N THR A 518 -33.53 -36.38 -16.48
CA THR A 518 -32.09 -36.60 -16.59
C THR A 518 -31.41 -36.50 -15.24
N HIS A 519 -31.76 -35.49 -14.42
CA HIS A 519 -31.05 -35.16 -13.17
C HIS A 519 -32.04 -34.96 -12.00
N PRO A 520 -32.77 -36.01 -11.59
CA PRO A 520 -33.88 -35.92 -10.65
C PRO A 520 -33.46 -35.38 -9.26
N ILE A 521 -32.28 -35.77 -8.78
CA ILE A 521 -31.76 -35.33 -7.47
C ILE A 521 -31.47 -33.83 -7.46
N ALA A 522 -30.87 -33.31 -8.54
CA ALA A 522 -30.55 -31.90 -8.66
C ALA A 522 -31.81 -31.03 -8.79
N PHE A 523 -32.80 -31.50 -9.56
CA PHE A 523 -34.12 -30.86 -9.65
C PHE A 523 -34.82 -30.83 -8.28
N LEU A 524 -34.85 -31.95 -7.56
CA LEU A 524 -35.47 -32.05 -6.24
C LEU A 524 -34.81 -31.10 -5.24
N SER A 525 -33.47 -31.05 -5.24
CA SER A 525 -32.69 -30.13 -4.40
C SER A 525 -33.00 -28.66 -4.73
N GLY A 526 -33.06 -28.30 -6.01
CA GLY A 526 -33.45 -26.95 -6.45
C GLY A 526 -34.88 -26.58 -6.02
N LEU A 527 -35.83 -27.50 -6.18
CA LEU A 527 -37.23 -27.32 -5.79
C LEU A 527 -37.38 -27.14 -4.28
N ILE A 528 -36.67 -27.93 -3.47
CA ILE A 528 -36.67 -27.83 -2.01
C ILE A 528 -36.17 -26.44 -1.59
N ASN A 529 -35.06 -25.98 -2.16
CA ASN A 529 -34.52 -24.65 -1.85
C ASN A 529 -35.44 -23.51 -2.30
N ALA A 530 -36.15 -23.70 -3.42
CA ALA A 530 -37.12 -22.72 -3.92
C ALA A 530 -38.33 -22.56 -3.00
N LEU A 531 -38.92 -23.67 -2.58
CA LEU A 531 -40.06 -23.67 -1.67
C LEU A 531 -39.65 -23.20 -0.28
N ALA A 532 -38.45 -23.53 0.18
CA ALA A 532 -37.89 -23.04 1.44
C ALA A 532 -37.81 -21.51 1.46
N TRP A 533 -37.28 -20.92 0.38
CA TRP A 533 -37.25 -19.47 0.22
C TRP A 533 -38.65 -18.86 0.11
N LEU A 534 -39.55 -19.46 -0.69
CA LEU A 534 -40.90 -18.94 -0.93
C LEU A 534 -41.75 -18.90 0.35
N PHE A 535 -41.57 -19.88 1.24
CA PHE A 535 -42.28 -19.97 2.51
C PHE A 535 -41.45 -19.49 3.71
N GLY A 536 -40.26 -18.90 3.50
CA GLY A 536 -39.38 -18.42 4.58
C GLY A 536 -39.00 -19.49 5.60
N THR A 537 -38.90 -20.75 5.17
CA THR A 537 -38.76 -21.93 6.03
C THR A 537 -37.45 -22.67 5.74
N SER A 538 -36.97 -23.52 6.66
CA SER A 538 -35.76 -24.34 6.44
C SER A 538 -35.94 -25.33 5.28
N PRO A 539 -34.94 -25.48 4.38
CA PRO A 539 -34.93 -26.52 3.33
C PRO A 539 -35.18 -27.93 3.85
N VAL A 540 -34.76 -28.24 5.08
CA VAL A 540 -34.97 -29.55 5.70
C VAL A 540 -36.46 -29.81 5.94
N ILE A 541 -37.20 -28.80 6.40
CA ILE A 541 -38.65 -28.92 6.67
C ILE A 541 -39.40 -29.15 5.37
N ILE A 542 -39.06 -28.40 4.31
CA ILE A 542 -39.64 -28.61 2.98
C ILE A 542 -39.31 -30.00 2.42
N ALA A 543 -38.08 -30.47 2.60
CA ALA A 543 -37.69 -31.82 2.19
C ALA A 543 -38.50 -32.90 2.92
N ILE A 544 -38.73 -32.74 4.22
CA ILE A 544 -39.56 -33.64 5.02
C ILE A 544 -41.01 -33.63 4.51
N ILE A 545 -41.58 -32.45 4.27
CA ILE A 545 -42.96 -32.32 3.76
C ILE A 545 -43.09 -33.01 2.40
N LEU A 546 -42.17 -32.73 1.46
CA LEU A 546 -42.17 -33.37 0.14
C LEU A 546 -41.97 -34.89 0.23
N GLY A 547 -41.10 -35.35 1.14
CA GLY A 547 -40.88 -36.77 1.42
C GLY A 547 -42.13 -37.47 1.95
N LEU A 548 -42.86 -36.84 2.88
CA LEU A 548 -44.12 -37.37 3.42
C LEU A 548 -45.22 -37.44 2.35
N VAL A 549 -45.33 -36.40 1.50
CA VAL A 549 -46.27 -36.40 0.37
C VAL A 549 -45.92 -37.51 -0.61
N ALA A 550 -44.64 -37.67 -0.98
CA ALA A 550 -44.19 -38.74 -1.87
C ALA A 550 -44.46 -40.13 -1.28
N ALA A 551 -44.15 -40.35 0.00
CA ALA A 551 -44.44 -41.60 0.70
C ALA A 551 -45.93 -41.91 0.72
N PHE A 552 -46.78 -40.91 0.96
CA PHE A 552 -48.24 -41.07 0.90
C PHE A 552 -48.71 -41.56 -0.47
N PHE A 553 -48.22 -40.97 -1.55
CA PHE A 553 -48.57 -41.40 -2.91
C PHE A 553 -48.02 -42.78 -3.25
N ILE A 554 -46.79 -43.11 -2.83
CA ILE A 554 -46.18 -44.43 -3.03
C ILE A 554 -46.97 -45.51 -2.28
N ILE A 555 -47.33 -45.27 -1.01
CA ILE A 555 -48.15 -46.19 -0.21
C ILE A 555 -49.51 -46.40 -0.88
N ARG A 556 -50.15 -45.32 -1.34
CA ARG A 556 -51.44 -45.38 -2.04
C ARG A 556 -51.33 -46.17 -3.36
N PHE A 557 -50.23 -46.02 -4.09
CA PHE A 557 -49.94 -46.74 -5.33
C PHE A 557 -49.68 -48.23 -5.09
N LEU A 558 -48.83 -48.57 -4.11
CA LEU A 558 -48.54 -49.96 -3.73
C LEU A 558 -49.78 -50.70 -3.21
N ARG A 559 -50.70 -50.00 -2.53
CA ARG A 559 -51.98 -50.59 -2.07
C ARG A 559 -52.88 -51.03 -3.24
N LYS A 560 -52.78 -50.37 -4.40
CA LYS A 560 -53.54 -50.68 -5.61
C LYS A 560 -53.02 -51.93 -6.35
N PHE A 561 -51.77 -52.33 -6.12
CA PHE A 561 -51.09 -53.43 -6.83
C PHE A 561 -50.68 -54.60 -5.91
N LYS A 562 -51.45 -54.85 -4.83
CA LYS A 562 -51.19 -55.94 -3.88
C LYS A 562 -50.99 -57.32 -4.52
N TRP A 563 -51.64 -57.58 -5.66
CA TRP A 563 -51.61 -58.89 -6.33
C TRP A 563 -50.29 -59.19 -7.07
N VAL A 564 -49.49 -58.16 -7.39
CA VAL A 564 -48.22 -58.32 -8.11
C VAL A 564 -47.07 -58.76 -7.18
N PHE A 565 -47.16 -58.45 -5.88
CA PHE A 565 -46.10 -58.74 -4.89
C PHE A 565 -46.34 -60.01 -4.05
N THR A 566 -47.49 -60.66 -4.23
CA THR A 566 -47.85 -61.94 -3.58
C THR A 566 -46.82 -63.07 -3.79
N PRO A 567 -46.21 -63.28 -4.98
CA PRO A 567 -45.23 -64.35 -5.15
C PRO A 567 -43.91 -64.10 -4.40
N PHE A 568 -43.49 -62.84 -4.27
CA PHE A 568 -42.26 -62.49 -3.52
C PHE A 568 -42.40 -62.74 -2.01
N LEU A 569 -43.58 -62.50 -1.43
CA LEU A 569 -43.87 -62.79 -0.03
C LEU A 569 -43.89 -64.30 0.28
N ILE A 570 -44.24 -65.14 -0.70
CA ILE A 570 -44.23 -66.61 -0.55
C ILE A 570 -42.79 -67.14 -0.55
N CYS A 571 -41.92 -66.64 -1.44
CA CYS A 571 -40.49 -67.00 -1.44
C CYS A 571 -39.80 -66.64 -0.11
N PHE A 572 -40.14 -65.50 0.49
CA PHE A 572 -39.57 -65.09 1.78
C PHE A 572 -40.03 -66.00 2.94
N ARG A 573 -41.22 -66.59 2.84
CA ARG A 573 -41.74 -67.55 3.83
C ARG A 573 -41.08 -68.91 3.75
N ILE A 574 -40.66 -69.34 2.56
CA ILE A 574 -39.93 -70.60 2.35
C ILE A 574 -38.49 -70.48 2.84
N LEU A 575 -37.84 -69.33 2.63
CA LEU A 575 -36.47 -69.08 3.10
C LEU A 575 -36.36 -69.10 4.63
N LYS A 576 -37.41 -68.68 5.33
CA LYS A 576 -37.46 -68.67 6.81
C LYS A 576 -37.64 -70.05 7.45
N ARG A 577 -37.79 -71.12 6.65
CA ARG A 577 -37.87 -72.51 7.11
C ARG A 577 -36.50 -73.21 7.12
N PHE A 578 -35.46 -72.55 6.60
CA PHE A 578 -34.08 -73.06 6.48
C PHE A 578 -33.06 -72.27 7.32
N VAL A 579 -33.53 -71.39 8.21
CA VAL A 579 -32.79 -70.74 9.30
C VAL A 579 -33.53 -71.04 10.58
#